data_AF-A0A519MWN0-F1
#
_entry.id   AF-A0A519MWN0-F1
#
_cell.length_a   1.000
_cell.length_b   1.000
_cell.length_c   1.000
_cell.angle_alpha   90.00
_cell.angle_beta   90.00
_cell.angle_gamma   90.00
#
_symmetry.space_group_name_H-M   'P 1'
#
loop_
_entity.id
_entity.type
_entity.pdbx_description
1 polymer ?
#
loop_
_entity_poly.entity_id
_entity_poly.type
_entity_poly.pdbx_seq_one_letter_code
_entity_poly.pdbx_strand_id
1 'polypeptide(L)'
;MTTRHVLTLFAVFAAIAVEAQSKELSFTGYKTGNSNLQWNKPQRVNLRKAYFSDEKIEFHIDRVYKLSVVKKTDLPNNGVVYICKDQMQQEVTVTLISNQRMFLYCEGKRFEVDFNSPLIPKTREMYADVD
;
A
#
# COMPACT_ATOMS: atom_id res chain seq x y z
N MET A 1 -7.69 59.64 9.03
CA MET A 1 -8.53 58.45 8.72
C MET A 1 -8.00 57.83 7.44
N THR A 2 -8.19 56.51 7.21
CA THR A 2 -7.78 55.71 6.02
C THR A 2 -6.41 55.03 6.02
N THR A 3 -6.12 54.15 6.99
CA THR A 3 -5.11 53.07 6.81
C THR A 3 -5.37 51.94 7.83
N ARG A 4 -6.56 51.34 7.81
CA ARG A 4 -6.92 50.34 8.83
C ARG A 4 -7.79 49.18 8.31
N HIS A 5 -7.67 48.83 7.03
CA HIS A 5 -8.45 47.72 6.45
C HIS A 5 -7.67 46.75 5.55
N VAL A 6 -6.34 46.85 5.46
CA VAL A 6 -5.55 45.97 4.57
C VAL A 6 -5.10 44.66 5.25
N LEU A 7 -5.17 44.57 6.58
CA LEU A 7 -4.62 43.43 7.33
C LEU A 7 -5.59 42.24 7.52
N THR A 8 -6.86 42.38 7.16
CA THR A 8 -7.88 41.34 7.42
C THR A 8 -8.14 40.39 6.25
N LEU A 9 -7.56 40.64 5.06
CA LEU A 9 -7.84 39.82 3.87
C LEU A 9 -6.86 38.65 3.66
N PHE A 10 -5.74 38.60 4.39
CA PHE A 10 -4.71 37.55 4.21
C PHE A 10 -4.85 36.34 5.14
N ALA A 11 -5.74 36.40 6.14
CA ALA A 11 -5.93 35.29 7.09
C ALA A 11 -6.91 34.20 6.60
N VAL A 12 -7.51 34.37 5.41
CA VAL A 12 -8.60 33.50 4.89
C VAL A 12 -8.15 32.63 3.71
N PHE A 13 -6.90 32.76 3.23
CA PHE A 13 -6.29 31.74 2.37
C PHE A 13 -5.71 30.63 3.26
N ALA A 14 -6.57 29.76 3.80
CA ALA A 14 -6.79 28.44 3.21
C ALA A 14 -5.54 27.56 3.39
N ALA A 15 -5.23 27.01 4.57
CA ALA A 15 -6.06 26.11 5.40
C ALA A 15 -6.69 24.91 4.65
N ILE A 16 -6.19 24.58 3.46
CA ILE A 16 -6.51 23.31 2.78
C ILE A 16 -5.22 22.67 2.26
N ALA A 17 -4.28 22.41 3.17
CA ALA A 17 -3.35 21.33 2.92
C ALA A 17 -4.19 20.05 3.03
N VAL A 18 -4.69 19.56 1.89
CA VAL A 18 -5.19 18.19 1.80
C VAL A 18 -3.97 17.32 2.12
N GLU A 19 -3.87 16.87 3.37
CA GLU A 19 -2.89 15.87 3.74
C GLU A 19 -3.24 14.62 2.94
N ALA A 20 -2.53 14.40 1.82
CA ALA A 20 -2.54 13.15 1.11
C ALA A 20 -2.05 12.08 2.09
N GLN A 21 -2.99 11.38 2.73
CA GLN A 21 -2.67 10.44 3.80
C GLN A 21 -2.00 9.22 3.20
N SER A 22 -0.67 9.22 3.24
CA SER A 22 0.12 8.07 2.87
C SER A 22 0.08 7.00 3.97
N LYS A 23 0.06 5.74 3.56
CA LYS A 23 -0.04 4.58 4.43
C LYS A 23 1.07 3.58 4.09
N GLU A 24 1.65 2.99 5.12
CA GLU A 24 2.62 1.90 4.99
C GLU A 24 2.10 0.63 5.67
N LEU A 25 2.25 -0.52 5.00
CA LEU A 25 1.87 -1.84 5.50
C LEU A 25 3.03 -2.82 5.35
N SER A 26 3.28 -3.64 6.37
CA SER A 26 4.37 -4.63 6.34
C SER A 26 3.85 -6.04 6.09
N PHE A 27 4.64 -6.87 5.40
CA PHE A 27 4.33 -8.29 5.12
C PHE A 27 5.59 -9.14 5.02
N THR A 28 5.45 -10.45 5.22
CA THR A 28 6.52 -11.45 5.10
C THR A 28 6.15 -12.61 4.17
N GLY A 29 5.04 -12.51 3.45
CA GLY A 29 4.64 -13.54 2.51
C GLY A 29 3.54 -13.12 1.55
N TYR A 30 3.38 -13.91 0.49
CA TYR A 30 2.36 -13.73 -0.54
C TYR A 30 1.97 -15.08 -1.16
N LYS A 31 0.83 -15.13 -1.86
CA LYS A 31 0.42 -16.26 -2.71
C LYS A 31 0.32 -15.81 -4.16
N THR A 32 0.51 -16.73 -5.09
CA THR A 32 0.24 -16.51 -6.52
C THR A 32 -1.02 -17.25 -6.95
N GLY A 33 -1.81 -16.66 -7.82
CA GLY A 33 -3.01 -17.28 -8.39
C GLY A 33 -2.74 -17.90 -9.77
N ASN A 34 -3.33 -19.06 -10.04
CA ASN A 34 -3.29 -19.67 -11.38
C ASN A 34 -4.47 -19.22 -12.26
N SER A 35 -4.56 -19.72 -13.50
CA SER A 35 -5.64 -19.40 -14.44
C SER A 35 -7.03 -19.82 -13.95
N ASN A 36 -7.12 -20.86 -13.10
CA ASN A 36 -8.36 -21.43 -12.57
C ASN A 36 -8.84 -20.75 -11.27
N LEU A 37 -8.36 -19.53 -10.97
CA LEU A 37 -8.69 -18.76 -9.76
C LEU A 37 -8.23 -19.42 -8.45
N GLN A 38 -7.37 -20.43 -8.50
CA GLN A 38 -6.87 -21.11 -7.31
C GLN A 38 -5.55 -20.48 -6.83
N TRP A 39 -5.44 -20.27 -5.53
CA TRP A 39 -4.23 -19.75 -4.89
C TRP A 39 -3.23 -20.87 -4.62
N ASN A 40 -1.98 -20.63 -4.98
CA ASN A 40 -0.86 -21.48 -4.65
C ASN A 40 -0.51 -21.38 -3.15
N LYS A 41 0.39 -22.26 -2.71
CA LYS A 41 0.92 -22.23 -1.34
C LYS A 41 1.59 -20.88 -1.04
N PRO A 42 1.48 -20.37 0.19
CA PRO A 42 2.17 -19.13 0.60
C PRO A 42 3.68 -19.24 0.40
N GLN A 43 4.25 -18.22 -0.24
CA GLN A 43 5.67 -18.00 -0.36
C GLN A 43 6.12 -17.03 0.72
N ARG A 44 7.19 -17.38 1.44
CA ARG A 44 7.79 -16.51 2.46
C ARG A 44 8.88 -15.63 1.84
N VAL A 45 8.95 -14.39 2.31
CA VAL A 45 9.97 -13.41 1.96
C VAL A 45 10.47 -12.73 3.24
N ASN A 46 11.63 -12.07 3.15
CA ASN A 46 12.06 -11.16 4.21
C ASN A 46 10.99 -10.08 4.44
N LEU A 47 11.04 -9.42 5.60
CA LEU A 47 10.13 -8.32 5.91
C LEU A 47 10.18 -7.27 4.80
N ARG A 48 9.01 -6.99 4.21
CA ARG A 48 8.83 -5.99 3.16
C ARG A 48 7.70 -5.04 3.52
N LYS A 49 7.72 -3.89 2.86
CA LYS A 49 6.76 -2.81 3.04
C LYS A 49 6.03 -2.53 1.74
N ALA A 50 4.76 -2.17 1.87
CA ALA A 50 3.93 -1.64 0.81
C ALA A 50 3.47 -0.24 1.19
N TYR A 51 3.82 0.73 0.36
CA TYR A 51 3.46 2.13 0.51
C TYR A 51 2.29 2.47 -0.41
N PHE A 52 1.31 3.18 0.13
CA PHE A 52 0.11 3.64 -0.57
C PHE A 52 -0.05 5.13 -0.34
N SER A 53 -0.28 5.90 -1.38
CA SER A 53 -0.79 7.27 -1.32
C SER A 53 -1.88 7.45 -2.37
N ASP A 54 -2.46 8.64 -2.45
CA ASP A 54 -3.47 8.94 -3.47
C ASP A 54 -2.88 8.99 -4.89
N GLU A 55 -1.56 9.20 -5.02
CA GLU A 55 -0.89 9.34 -6.32
C GLU A 55 -0.07 8.11 -6.72
N LYS A 56 0.40 7.33 -5.75
CA LYS A 56 1.32 6.22 -6.03
C LYS A 56 1.18 5.06 -5.06
N ILE A 57 1.53 3.88 -5.57
CA ILE A 57 1.65 2.65 -4.79
C ILE A 57 3.01 2.03 -5.10
N GLU A 58 3.78 1.72 -4.05
CA GLU A 58 5.13 1.16 -4.18
C GLU A 58 5.30 -0.06 -3.27
N PHE A 59 5.70 -1.20 -3.82
CA PHE A 59 6.00 -2.41 -3.04
C PHE A 59 6.85 -3.40 -3.86
N HIS A 60 7.34 -4.46 -3.21
CA HIS A 60 8.20 -5.46 -3.85
C HIS A 60 7.66 -6.89 -3.58
N ILE A 61 7.33 -7.65 -4.64
CA ILE A 61 6.92 -9.08 -4.54
C ILE A 61 7.89 -9.98 -5.31
N ASP A 62 7.68 -10.17 -6.60
CA ASP A 62 8.61 -10.84 -7.51
C ASP A 62 9.54 -9.83 -8.18
N ARG A 63 9.01 -8.62 -8.40
CA ARG A 63 9.74 -7.42 -8.83
C ARG A 63 9.33 -6.21 -7.99
N VAL A 64 10.03 -5.10 -8.18
CA VAL A 64 9.63 -3.81 -7.61
C VAL A 64 8.50 -3.23 -8.46
N TYR A 65 7.37 -2.98 -7.83
CA TYR A 65 6.22 -2.31 -8.44
C TYR A 65 6.24 -0.84 -8.02
N LYS A 66 6.38 0.05 -9.00
CA LYS A 66 6.21 1.50 -8.85
C LYS A 66 5.01 1.89 -9.70
N LEU A 67 3.87 2.11 -9.05
CA LEU A 67 2.59 2.27 -9.69
C LEU A 67 2.10 3.70 -9.51
N SER A 68 1.68 4.35 -10.58
CA SER A 68 0.97 5.63 -10.56
C SER A 68 -0.53 5.36 -10.49
N VAL A 69 -1.21 5.92 -9.50
CA VAL A 69 -2.66 5.77 -9.32
C VAL A 69 -3.38 6.64 -10.35
N VAL A 70 -4.25 6.01 -11.16
CA VAL A 70 -5.11 6.69 -12.14
C VAL A 70 -6.49 6.90 -11.56
N LYS A 71 -7.00 5.91 -10.82
CA LYS A 71 -8.32 5.98 -10.20
C LYS A 71 -8.32 5.24 -8.87
N LYS A 72 -8.96 5.83 -7.88
CA LYS A 72 -9.26 5.23 -6.57
C LYS A 72 -10.76 5.10 -6.42
N THR A 73 -11.22 3.94 -5.96
CA THR A 73 -12.64 3.67 -5.68
C THR A 73 -12.73 3.05 -4.29
N ASP A 74 -13.37 3.74 -3.37
CA ASP A 74 -13.60 3.21 -2.03
C ASP A 74 -14.74 2.18 -2.05
N LEU A 75 -14.55 1.11 -1.31
CA LEU A 75 -15.51 0.02 -1.11
C LEU A 75 -16.00 0.03 0.34
N PRO A 76 -17.14 -0.63 0.63
CA PRO A 76 -17.55 -0.88 2.01
C PRO A 76 -16.46 -1.58 2.83
N ASN A 77 -16.55 -1.48 4.16
CA ASN A 77 -15.63 -2.13 5.11
C ASN A 77 -14.15 -1.71 4.96
N ASN A 78 -13.90 -0.44 4.62
CA ASN A 78 -12.55 0.11 4.39
C ASN A 78 -11.78 -0.63 3.29
N GLY A 79 -12.49 -1.13 2.28
CA GLY A 79 -11.87 -1.64 1.08
C GLY A 79 -11.57 -0.50 0.10
N VAL A 80 -10.55 -0.65 -0.73
CA VAL A 80 -10.20 0.32 -1.78
C VAL A 80 -9.72 -0.44 -3.02
N VAL A 81 -10.20 -0.03 -4.19
CA VAL A 81 -9.67 -0.47 -5.49
C VAL A 81 -8.92 0.68 -6.12
N TYR A 82 -7.67 0.42 -6.50
CA TYR A 82 -6.85 1.32 -7.27
C TYR A 82 -6.66 0.75 -8.67
N ILE A 83 -6.96 1.57 -9.67
CA ILE A 83 -6.52 1.35 -11.04
C ILE A 83 -5.26 2.18 -11.23
N CYS A 84 -4.18 1.52 -11.62
CA CYS A 84 -2.85 2.11 -11.71
C CYS A 84 -2.20 1.87 -13.07
N LYS A 85 -1.14 2.62 -13.32
CA LYS A 85 -0.19 2.38 -14.42
C LYS A 85 1.17 2.04 -13.85
N ASP A 86 1.82 1.03 -14.42
CA ASP A 86 3.23 0.77 -14.13
C ASP A 86 4.16 1.67 -14.97
N GLN A 87 5.46 1.47 -14.82
CA GLN A 87 6.46 2.24 -15.56
C GLN A 87 6.41 2.01 -17.08
N MET A 88 5.82 0.90 -17.53
CA MET A 88 5.61 0.56 -18.94
C MET A 88 4.23 0.99 -19.45
N GLN A 89 3.47 1.78 -18.67
CA GLN A 89 2.11 2.24 -18.98
C GLN A 89 1.08 1.09 -19.09
N GLN A 90 1.41 -0.09 -18.56
CA GLN A 90 0.48 -1.19 -18.47
C GLN A 90 -0.48 -0.98 -17.30
N GLU A 91 -1.73 -1.38 -17.50
CA GLU A 91 -2.74 -1.29 -16.45
C GLU A 91 -2.52 -2.35 -15.37
N VAL A 92 -2.57 -1.90 -14.12
CA VAL A 92 -2.40 -2.74 -12.94
C VAL A 92 -3.55 -2.43 -11.98
N THR A 93 -4.23 -3.46 -11.50
CA THR A 93 -5.28 -3.28 -10.49
C THR A 93 -4.77 -3.73 -9.13
N VAL A 94 -4.93 -2.87 -8.14
CA VAL A 94 -4.62 -3.16 -6.73
C VAL A 94 -5.91 -3.08 -5.94
N THR A 95 -6.25 -4.12 -5.18
CA THR A 95 -7.40 -4.12 -4.27
C THR A 95 -6.92 -4.31 -2.85
N LEU A 96 -7.20 -3.36 -1.97
CA LEU A 96 -6.89 -3.40 -0.55
C LEU A 96 -8.17 -3.67 0.23
N ILE A 97 -8.18 -4.65 1.13
CA ILE A 97 -9.32 -4.98 2.00
C ILE A 97 -8.93 -4.73 3.45
N SER A 98 -9.55 -3.70 4.05
CA SER A 98 -9.41 -3.36 5.47
C SER A 98 -7.97 -3.24 5.96
N ASN A 99 -7.02 -2.93 5.07
CA ASN A 99 -5.57 -2.91 5.34
C ASN A 99 -4.94 -4.25 5.74
N GLN A 100 -5.70 -5.33 5.67
CA GLN A 100 -5.28 -6.66 6.10
C GLN A 100 -4.78 -7.51 4.93
N ARG A 101 -5.40 -7.32 3.76
CA ARG A 101 -5.09 -8.10 2.57
C ARG A 101 -5.04 -7.21 1.34
N MET A 102 -4.08 -7.45 0.47
CA MET A 102 -4.01 -6.84 -0.85
C MET A 102 -4.06 -7.91 -1.93
N PHE A 103 -4.76 -7.60 -3.02
CA PHE A 103 -4.68 -8.33 -4.27
C PHE A 103 -4.06 -7.46 -5.35
N LEU A 104 -3.14 -8.03 -6.12
CA LEU A 104 -2.51 -7.41 -7.28
C LEU A 104 -2.88 -8.20 -8.54
N TYR A 105 -3.31 -7.50 -9.57
CA TYR A 105 -3.60 -8.06 -10.90
C TYR A 105 -2.73 -7.32 -11.94
N CYS A 106 -1.80 -8.03 -12.56
CA CYS A 106 -0.83 -7.46 -13.51
C CYS A 106 -0.39 -8.55 -14.50
N GLU A 107 -0.42 -8.29 -15.81
CA GLU A 107 0.12 -9.19 -16.85
C GLU A 107 -0.38 -10.65 -16.75
N GLY A 108 -1.66 -10.86 -16.43
CA GLY A 108 -2.24 -12.20 -16.25
C GLY A 108 -1.77 -12.93 -14.98
N LYS A 109 -0.91 -12.32 -14.17
CA LYS A 109 -0.52 -12.79 -12.84
C LYS A 109 -1.41 -12.17 -11.78
N ARG A 110 -1.56 -12.92 -10.69
CA ARG A 110 -2.31 -12.52 -9.51
C ARG A 110 -1.53 -12.81 -8.27
N PHE A 111 -1.51 -11.84 -7.36
CA PHE A 111 -0.86 -11.98 -6.07
C PHE A 111 -1.83 -11.64 -4.95
N GLU A 112 -1.78 -12.42 -3.88
CA GLU A 112 -2.43 -12.13 -2.60
C GLU A 112 -1.34 -11.85 -1.58
N VAL A 113 -1.37 -10.68 -0.93
CA VAL A 113 -0.47 -10.30 0.15
C VAL A 113 -1.27 -10.18 1.43
N ASP A 114 -0.80 -10.84 2.49
CA ASP A 114 -1.38 -10.78 3.82
C ASP A 114 -0.51 -9.89 4.72
N PHE A 115 -1.10 -8.78 5.18
CA PHE A 115 -0.46 -7.81 6.08
C PHE A 115 -0.73 -8.12 7.57
N ASN A 116 -1.61 -9.07 7.90
CA ASN A 116 -1.88 -9.51 9.27
C ASN A 116 -0.88 -10.55 9.77
N SER A 117 0.00 -11.05 8.89
CA SER A 117 1.08 -11.98 9.25
C SER A 117 2.47 -11.34 9.30
N PRO A 118 2.71 -10.22 10.03
CA PRO A 118 4.07 -9.79 10.30
C PRO A 118 4.63 -10.67 11.44
N LEU A 119 5.32 -11.74 11.09
CA LEU A 119 6.05 -12.55 12.06
C LEU A 119 7.44 -12.87 11.51
N ILE A 120 8.41 -12.01 11.83
CA ILE A 120 9.77 -12.50 12.08
C ILE A 120 9.65 -13.37 13.34
N PRO A 121 10.23 -14.59 13.40
CA PRO A 121 10.31 -15.33 14.64
C PRO A 121 10.95 -14.43 15.70
N LYS A 122 10.39 -14.40 16.92
CA LYS A 122 11.12 -13.84 18.06
C LYS A 122 12.37 -14.69 18.26
N THR A 123 13.51 -14.29 17.69
CA THR A 123 14.80 -14.71 18.21
C THR A 123 15.06 -13.88 19.45
N ARG A 124 14.39 -14.23 20.55
CA ARG A 124 14.73 -13.76 21.89
C ARG A 124 15.10 -15.00 22.69
N GLU A 125 16.33 -14.97 23.19
CA GLU A 125 16.93 -15.90 24.17
C GLU A 125 17.37 -17.26 23.62
N MET A 126 18.59 -17.30 23.08
CA MET A 126 19.37 -18.54 23.05
C MET A 126 20.89 -18.26 22.96
N TYR A 127 21.42 -17.33 23.78
CA TYR A 127 22.85 -17.25 24.16
C TYR A 127 22.97 -16.42 25.45
N ALA A 128 22.25 -16.83 26.47
CA ALA A 128 22.68 -16.68 27.86
C ALA A 128 22.55 -18.10 28.44
N ASP A 129 23.57 -18.54 29.16
CA ASP A 129 23.82 -19.92 29.62
C ASP A 129 24.26 -20.92 28.56
N VAL A 130 25.57 -20.95 28.30
CA VAL A 130 26.36 -22.13 28.68
C VAL A 130 27.67 -21.60 29.28
N ASP A 131 28.01 -22.18 30.44
CA ASP A 131 29.08 -21.83 31.41
C ASP A 131 30.44 -21.40 30.86
#